data_AF-A0A1S1QLL4-F1
#
_entry.id   AF-A0A1S1QLL4-F1
#
_cell.length_a   1.000
_cell.length_b   1.000
_cell.length_c   1.000
_cell.angle_alpha   90.00
_cell.angle_beta   90.00
_cell.angle_gamma   90.00
#
_symmetry.space_group_name_H-M   'P 1'
#
loop_
_entity.id
_entity.type
_entity.pdbx_description
1 polymer ?
#
loop_
_entity_poly.entity_id
_entity_poly.type
_entity_poly.pdbx_seq_one_letter_code
_entity_poly.pdbx_strand_id
1 'polypeptide(L)' 'MTLTEARELVGTDRLWLAPVTGKLLVGVRITDARVSYGRTQVQIQPLSGRGYRWVDPDFTQEIED' A
#
# COMPACT_ATOMS: atom_id res chain seq x y z
N MET A 1 10.95 -10.49 -11.83
CA MET A 1 9.67 -9.84 -12.12
C MET A 1 9.94 -8.35 -12.27
N THR A 2 9.59 -7.76 -13.41
CA THR A 2 9.69 -6.32 -13.67
C THR A 2 8.47 -5.57 -13.15
N LEU A 3 8.56 -4.24 -12.99
CA LEU A 3 7.39 -3.42 -12.59
C LEU A 3 6.24 -3.55 -13.60
N THR A 4 6.56 -3.64 -14.89
CA THR A 4 5.59 -3.83 -15.97
C THR A 4 4.84 -5.14 -15.81
N GLU A 5 5.54 -6.26 -15.61
CA GLU A 5 4.94 -7.58 -15.36
C GLU A 5 4.04 -7.57 -14.11
N ALA A 6 4.44 -6.85 -13.06
CA ALA A 6 3.63 -6.73 -11.84
C ALA A 6 2.35 -5.92 -12.07
N ARG A 7 2.42 -4.83 -12.85
CA ARG A 7 1.26 -4.00 -13.23
C ARG A 7 0.27 -4.77 -14.09
N GLU A 8 0.76 -5.54 -15.06
CA GLU A 8 -0.06 -6.42 -15.90
C GLU A 8 -0.75 -7.51 -15.08
N LEU A 9 -0.05 -8.15 -14.13
CA LEU A 9 -0.61 -9.21 -13.31
C LEU A 9 -1.71 -8.71 -12.36
N VAL A 10 -1.52 -7.54 -11.75
CA VAL A 10 -2.48 -6.95 -10.80
C VAL A 10 -3.58 -6.16 -11.55
N GLY A 11 -3.37 -5.84 -12.83
CA GLY A 11 -4.30 -5.05 -13.65
C GLY A 11 -4.43 -3.61 -13.18
N THR A 12 -3.34 -3.01 -12.69
CA THR A 12 -3.34 -1.63 -12.16
C THR A 12 -2.02 -0.93 -12.42
N ASP A 13 -2.10 0.34 -12.84
CA ASP A 13 -0.93 1.21 -12.99
C ASP A 13 -0.43 1.77 -11.65
N ARG A 14 -1.18 1.55 -10.57
CA ARG A 14 -0.93 2.08 -9.22
C ARG A 14 0.04 1.20 -8.41
N LEU A 15 1.10 0.77 -9.08
CA LEU A 15 2.23 0.10 -8.47
C LEU A 15 3.50 0.91 -8.70
N TRP A 16 4.32 0.99 -7.67
CA TRP A 16 5.62 1.65 -7.71
C TRP A 16 6.70 0.70 -7.19
N LEU A 17 7.95 0.97 -7.55
CA LEU A 17 9.09 0.29 -6.94
C LEU A 17 9.54 1.09 -5.74
N ALA A 18 9.66 0.45 -4.58
CA ALA A 18 10.32 1.04 -3.44
C ALA A 18 11.83 1.14 -3.76
N PRO A 19 12.42 2.35 -3.79
CA PRO A 19 13.84 2.52 -4.07
C PRO A 19 14.68 1.68 -3.11
N VAL A 20 15.77 1.07 -3.60
CA VAL A 20 16.79 0.34 -2.80
C VAL A 20 16.32 -0.99 -2.18
N THR A 21 15.02 -1.22 -1.96
CA THR A 21 14.54 -2.40 -1.23
C THR A 21 14.12 -3.58 -2.12
N GLY A 22 13.95 -3.37 -3.42
CA GLY A 22 13.43 -4.38 -4.35
C GLY A 22 11.96 -4.77 -4.10
N LYS A 23 11.28 -4.05 -3.21
CA LYS A 23 9.87 -4.27 -2.88
C LYS A 23 8.96 -3.47 -3.81
N LEU A 24 7.73 -3.94 -3.92
CA LEU A 24 6.67 -3.28 -4.67
C LEU A 24 5.78 -2.48 -3.70
N LEU A 25 5.51 -1.23 -4.02
CA LEU A 25 4.54 -0.39 -3.33
C LEU A 25 3.21 -0.48 -4.06
N VAL A 26 2.14 -0.63 -3.27
CA VAL A 26 0.76 -0.65 -3.77
C VAL A 26 0.05 0.59 -3.25
N GLY A 27 -0.63 1.30 -4.15
CA GLY A 27 -1.41 2.47 -3.77
C GLY A 27 -2.63 2.07 -2.94
N VAL A 28 -2.80 2.71 -1.79
CA VAL A 28 -3.92 2.47 -0.88
C VAL A 28 -4.61 3.77 -0.49
N ARG A 29 -5.89 3.68 -0.12
CA ARG A 29 -6.65 4.73 0.56
C ARG A 29 -6.70 4.41 2.04
N ILE A 30 -6.39 5.39 2.88
CA ILE A 30 -6.66 5.31 4.32
C ILE A 30 -8.11 5.73 4.54
N THR A 31 -8.86 4.88 5.23
CA THR A 31 -10.31 5.06 5.45
C THR A 31 -10.66 5.33 6.90
N ASP A 32 -9.80 4.90 7.84
CA ASP A 32 -9.99 5.09 9.27
C ASP A 32 -8.64 4.97 10.00
N ALA A 33 -8.57 5.47 11.23
CA ALA A 33 -7.41 5.39 12.11
C ALA A 33 -7.83 5.12 13.55
N ARG A 34 -7.08 4.27 14.25
CA ARG A 34 -7.35 3.94 15.67
C ARG A 34 -6.07 3.76 16.45
N VAL A 35 -6.19 3.83 17.78
CA VAL A 35 -5.14 3.41 18.71
C VAL A 35 -5.60 2.13 19.40
N SER A 36 -4.78 1.08 19.35
CA SER A 36 -5.06 -0.21 20.00
C SER A 36 -3.81 -0.69 20.72
N TYR A 37 -3.93 -0.99 22.02
CA TYR A 37 -2.80 -1.41 22.87
C TYR A 37 -1.58 -0.48 22.78
N GLY A 38 -1.82 0.83 22.74
CA GLY A 38 -0.77 1.85 22.65
C GLY A 38 -0.10 1.96 21.26
N ARG A 39 -0.62 1.28 20.24
CA ARG A 39 -0.12 1.36 18.86
C ARG A 39 -1.15 2.00 17.95
N THR A 40 -0.70 2.93 17.12
CA THR A 40 -1.52 3.52 16.06
C THR A 40 -1.67 2.52 14.92
N GLN A 41 -2.90 2.31 14.45
CA GLN A 41 -3.21 1.47 13.30
C GLN A 41 -4.08 2.26 12.32
N VAL A 42 -3.87 2.03 11.03
CA VAL A 42 -4.68 2.64 9.96
C VAL A 42 -5.40 1.56 9.18
N GLN A 43 -6.66 1.82 8.81
CA GLN A 43 -7.43 0.94 7.95
C GLN A 43 -7.20 1.34 6.49
N ILE A 44 -6.63 0.43 5.72
CA ILE A 44 -6.31 0.63 4.31
C ILE A 44 -7.25 -0.14 3.40
N GLN A 45 -7.53 0.45 2.24
CA GLN A 45 -8.21 -0.18 1.10
C GLN A 45 -7.32 -0.01 -0.14
N PRO A 46 -7.08 -1.05 -0.96
CA PRO A 46 -6.33 -0.89 -2.19
C PRO A 46 -7.08 0.06 -3.15
N LEU A 47 -6.34 0.92 -3.86
CA LEU A 47 -6.94 1.85 -4.83
C LEU A 47 -7.59 1.14 -6.02
N SER A 48 -7.20 -0.11 -6.28
CA SER A 48 -7.82 -1.01 -7.25
C SER A 48 -8.11 -2.34 -6.57
N GLY A 49 -9.36 -2.80 -6.64
CA GLY A 49 -9.78 -4.06 -6.02
C GLY A 49 -10.75 -3.87 -4.85
N ARG A 50 -10.81 -4.87 -3.95
CA ARG A 50 -11.75 -4.93 -2.83
C ARG A 50 -11.04 -5.40 -1.56
N GLY A 51 -11.62 -5.08 -0.41
CA GLY A 51 -11.16 -5.51 0.91
C GLY A 51 -10.57 -4.37 1.73
N TYR A 52 -10.52 -4.59 3.04
CA TYR A 52 -9.98 -3.65 4.02
C TYR A 52 -9.03 -4.40 4.95
N ARG A 53 -7.97 -3.73 5.40
CA ARG A 53 -7.05 -4.30 6.37
C ARG A 53 -6.52 -3.22 7.31
N TRP A 54 -6.39 -3.56 8.59
CA TRP A 54 -5.66 -2.74 9.54
C TRP A 54 -4.16 -3.04 9.44
N VAL A 55 -3.34 -2.00 9.32
CA VAL A 55 -1.88 -2.10 9.28
C VAL A 55 -1.26 -1.06 10.21
N ASP A 56 -0.02 -1.30 10.62
CA ASP A 56 0.77 -0.28 11.31
C ASP A 56 1.24 0.76 10.28
N PRO A 57 1.19 2.07 10.61
CA PRO A 57 1.54 3.14 9.68
C PRO A 57 3.00 3.10 9.23
N ASP A 58 3.89 2.46 9.99
CA ASP A 58 5.30 2.26 9.64
C ASP A 58 5.49 1.43 8.35
N PHE A 59 4.44 0.72 7.89
CA PHE A 59 4.42 0.02 6.60
C PHE A 59 3.92 0.88 5.44
N THR A 60 3.55 2.13 5.68
CA THR A 60 3.13 3.09 4.65
C THR A 60 4.31 3.96 4.24
N GLN A 61 4.37 4.28 2.96
CA GLN A 61 5.37 5.18 2.40
C GLN A 61 4.65 6.24 1.58
N GLU A 62 4.93 7.51 1.90
CA GLU A 62 4.49 8.61 1.05
C GLU A 62 5.25 8.55 -0.28
N ILE A 63 4.52 8.73 -1.38
CA ILE A 63 5.07 8.83 -2.71
C ILE A 63 4.85 10.29 -3.14
N GLU A 64 5.92 11.01 -3.44
CA GLU A 64 5.85 12.31 -4.10
C GLU A 64 5.49 12.07 -5.59
N ASP A 65 4.53 12.87 -6.10
CA ASP A 65 4.09 12.83 -7.52
C ASP A 65 5.20 13.22 -8.50
#